data_AF-A0A553DT16-F1
#
_entry.id   AF-A0A553DT16-F1
#
_cell.length_a   1.000
_cell.length_b   1.000
_cell.length_c   1.000
_cell.angle_alpha   90.00
_cell.angle_beta   90.00
_cell.angle_gamma   90.00
#
_symmetry.space_group_name_H-M   'P 1'
#
loop_
_entity.id
_entity.type
_entity.pdbx_description
1 polymer ?
#
loop_
_entity_poly.entity_id
_entity_poly.type
_entity_poly.pdbx_seq_one_letter_code
_entity_poly.pdbx_strand_id
1 'polypeptide(L)'
;MSEKHIVVQGATCKCKFSVEPKVDKLKVKSQTKHYANDKDGSKKLIASDKDIGQTLEKNTFGKCKMQPAGNDYLPCQAVITKWDGSYDKMNLSNKGKPLLEDSKGTCPIGGPGCIEITKHGQVAESSKQNFKNANPMVHNLINPMVDVRDMYKKQSTHKGLEDNDGKKKAIIITITTQTVGEAMIKLVGADDRGLKGNYVMISVPTYKVVIVDGENSNFRMESTVTRDSWSIDKFSNNIATISNSAFEPANENENEYDTIYNAPYPHENDTAAYALEQNGSSVLKSELRKNERGEIVTIASSIMIHVGGIYHNEKDATLDNKARTRAGGSKGCFGIVNIGNSFKNPSDTETKRVIGGIRKQSDDNAFFGYSDVKVIIQKRKYVERTKQVSVPKQ
;
A
#
# COMPACT_ATOMS: atom_id res chain seq x y z
N MET A 1 1.57 -18.44 15.83
CA MET A 1 0.65 -17.95 16.87
C MET A 1 -0.73 -17.84 16.23
N SER A 2 -1.79 -18.32 16.88
CA SER A 2 -3.15 -18.23 16.34
C SER A 2 -3.53 -16.77 16.12
N GLU A 3 -4.03 -16.43 14.93
CA GLU A 3 -4.57 -15.11 14.62
C GLU A 3 -5.75 -14.81 15.56
N LYS A 4 -5.66 -13.73 16.34
CA LYS A 4 -6.74 -13.28 17.24
C LYS A 4 -7.49 -12.11 16.63
N HIS A 5 -8.82 -12.12 16.72
CA HIS A 5 -9.67 -11.09 16.12
C HIS A 5 -9.98 -9.94 17.08
N ILE A 6 -10.02 -8.71 16.53
CA ILE A 6 -10.49 -7.51 17.23
C ILE A 6 -12.01 -7.54 17.36
N VAL A 7 -12.53 -7.05 18.48
CA VAL A 7 -13.95 -6.98 18.76
C VAL A 7 -14.52 -5.67 18.21
N VAL A 8 -15.65 -5.74 17.50
CA VAL A 8 -16.34 -4.57 16.93
C VAL A 8 -17.78 -4.45 17.41
N GLN A 9 -18.41 -3.31 17.09
CA GLN A 9 -19.84 -3.05 17.24
C GLN A 9 -20.68 -4.26 16.84
N GLY A 10 -21.59 -4.67 17.72
CA GLY A 10 -22.47 -5.83 17.49
C GLY A 10 -21.84 -7.16 17.88
N ALA A 11 -20.65 -7.17 18.50
CA ALA A 11 -20.07 -8.37 19.09
C ALA A 11 -21.03 -9.02 20.09
N THR A 12 -21.11 -10.34 20.06
CA THR A 12 -22.01 -11.12 20.92
C THR A 12 -21.30 -11.48 22.22
N CYS A 13 -21.90 -11.12 23.35
CA CYS A 13 -21.42 -11.41 24.69
C CYS A 13 -22.35 -12.41 25.40
N LYS A 14 -21.82 -13.20 26.33
CA LYS A 14 -22.59 -14.06 27.25
C LYS A 14 -22.05 -13.92 28.67
N CYS A 15 -22.88 -14.17 29.68
CA CYS A 15 -22.43 -14.28 31.07
C CYS A 15 -22.43 -15.76 31.51
N LYS A 16 -21.35 -16.22 32.13
CA LYS A 16 -21.22 -17.60 32.63
C LYS A 16 -22.20 -17.96 33.75
N PHE A 17 -22.72 -16.94 34.46
CA PHE A 17 -23.68 -17.10 35.54
C PHE A 17 -25.14 -16.93 35.11
N SER A 18 -25.41 -16.87 33.81
CA SER A 18 -26.79 -16.87 33.35
C SER A 18 -27.47 -18.20 33.70
N VAL A 19 -28.70 -18.15 34.23
CA VAL A 19 -29.51 -19.35 34.52
C VAL A 19 -29.81 -20.10 33.22
N GLU A 20 -30.32 -19.38 32.23
CA GLU A 20 -30.48 -19.84 30.85
C GLU A 20 -29.46 -19.11 29.97
N PRO A 21 -28.70 -19.79 29.09
CA PRO A 21 -27.72 -19.13 28.23
C PRO A 21 -28.38 -18.11 27.28
N LYS A 22 -28.41 -16.83 27.67
CA LYS A 22 -28.79 -15.72 26.80
C LYS A 22 -27.55 -14.93 26.41
N VAL A 23 -27.63 -14.37 25.22
CA VAL A 23 -26.59 -13.52 24.65
C VAL A 23 -27.12 -12.11 24.43
N ASP A 24 -26.22 -11.14 24.46
CA ASP A 24 -26.51 -9.74 24.16
C ASP A 24 -25.41 -9.17 23.27
N LYS A 25 -25.69 -8.05 22.61
CA LYS A 25 -24.75 -7.40 21.69
C LYS A 25 -24.09 -6.20 22.33
N LEU A 26 -22.77 -6.09 22.12
CA LEU A 26 -21.97 -4.94 22.55
C LEU A 26 -22.20 -3.75 21.64
N LYS A 27 -22.52 -2.61 22.24
CA LYS A 27 -22.61 -1.29 21.61
C LYS A 27 -21.43 -0.43 22.05
N VAL A 28 -20.51 -0.19 21.13
CA VAL A 28 -19.39 0.73 21.26
C VAL A 28 -19.94 2.16 21.39
N LYS A 29 -19.66 2.77 22.54
CA LYS A 29 -20.04 4.15 22.87
C LYS A 29 -18.82 5.00 23.17
N SER A 30 -17.67 4.36 23.42
CA SER A 30 -16.46 5.01 23.92
C SER A 30 -15.67 5.78 22.85
N GLN A 31 -15.96 5.58 21.57
CA GLN A 31 -15.24 6.18 20.44
C GLN A 31 -16.10 6.18 19.17
N THR A 32 -15.80 7.08 18.22
CA THR A 32 -16.56 7.27 16.96
C THR A 32 -15.70 7.22 15.69
N LYS A 33 -14.41 6.92 15.81
CA LYS A 33 -13.40 7.12 14.75
C LYS A 33 -12.83 5.83 14.17
N HIS A 34 -12.75 4.76 14.97
CA HIS A 34 -11.94 3.59 14.67
C HIS A 34 -12.84 2.42 14.30
N TYR A 35 -12.71 1.90 13.08
CA TYR A 35 -13.55 0.82 12.54
C TYR A 35 -12.68 -0.36 12.09
N ALA A 36 -13.21 -1.58 12.13
CA ALA A 36 -12.51 -2.76 11.61
C ALA A 36 -13.41 -3.61 10.70
N ASN A 37 -12.83 -4.07 9.58
CA ASN A 37 -13.48 -4.92 8.58
C ASN A 37 -14.82 -4.38 8.06
N ASP A 38 -14.88 -3.06 7.84
CA ASP A 38 -16.02 -2.31 7.35
C ASP A 38 -15.57 -1.41 6.22
N LYS A 39 -16.01 -1.74 5.00
CA LYS A 39 -15.57 -1.09 3.76
C LYS A 39 -15.86 0.41 3.74
N ASP A 40 -16.97 0.81 4.36
CA ASP A 40 -17.44 2.20 4.36
C ASP A 40 -17.08 2.92 5.67
N GLY A 41 -16.48 2.22 6.65
CA GLY A 41 -16.01 2.80 7.91
C GLY A 41 -17.10 3.53 8.70
N SER A 42 -18.30 2.94 8.80
CA SER A 42 -19.49 3.64 9.35
C SER A 42 -20.28 2.83 10.38
N LYS A 43 -20.09 1.50 10.45
CA LYS A 43 -20.93 0.57 11.22
C LYS A 43 -20.13 -0.28 12.21
N LYS A 44 -18.91 -0.72 11.89
CA LYS A 44 -18.14 -1.66 12.74
C LYS A 44 -17.07 -0.96 13.59
N LEU A 45 -17.50 -0.07 14.48
CA LEU A 45 -16.61 0.59 15.43
C LEU A 45 -15.86 -0.45 16.28
N ILE A 46 -14.56 -0.26 16.47
CA ILE A 46 -13.72 -1.11 17.34
C ILE A 46 -14.11 -0.87 18.80
N ALA A 47 -14.35 -1.96 19.53
CA ALA A 47 -14.61 -1.92 20.96
C ALA A 47 -13.31 -1.78 21.75
N SER A 48 -13.38 -1.09 22.90
CA SER A 48 -12.25 -0.79 23.76
C SER A 48 -12.50 -1.16 25.21
N ASP A 49 -11.42 -1.21 26.00
CA ASP A 49 -11.47 -1.36 27.46
C ASP A 49 -12.25 -0.24 28.17
N LYS A 50 -12.58 0.84 27.47
CA LYS A 50 -13.43 1.95 27.95
C LYS A 50 -14.91 1.79 27.61
N ASP A 51 -15.31 0.73 26.90
CA ASP A 51 -16.73 0.39 26.71
C ASP A 51 -17.31 -0.28 27.97
N ILE A 52 -17.34 0.50 29.05
CA ILE A 52 -17.84 0.15 30.39
C ILE A 52 -19.21 0.79 30.65
N GLY A 53 -19.90 0.31 31.67
CA GLY A 53 -21.26 0.69 32.02
C GLY A 53 -22.31 -0.18 31.32
N GLN A 54 -23.45 0.44 30.99
CA GLN A 54 -24.54 -0.20 30.23
C GLN A 54 -24.30 -0.02 28.72
N THR A 55 -23.33 -0.79 28.20
CA THR A 55 -22.91 -0.77 26.80
C THR A 55 -23.50 -1.91 25.99
N LEU A 56 -24.29 -2.81 26.57
CA LEU A 56 -24.99 -3.84 25.80
C LEU A 56 -26.35 -3.31 25.29
N GLU A 57 -26.91 -3.94 24.26
CA GLU A 57 -28.20 -3.53 23.68
C GLU A 57 -29.36 -3.74 24.67
N LYS A 58 -29.44 -4.92 25.31
CA LYS A 58 -30.50 -5.25 26.28
C LYS A 58 -30.06 -5.05 27.74
N ASN A 59 -28.75 -4.97 27.99
CA ASN A 59 -28.14 -4.84 29.32
C ASN A 59 -28.59 -5.90 30.33
N THR A 60 -28.92 -7.09 29.83
CA THR A 60 -29.30 -8.24 30.66
C THR A 60 -28.98 -9.55 29.95
N PHE A 61 -28.57 -10.56 30.72
CA PHE A 61 -28.45 -11.93 30.24
C PHE A 61 -29.62 -12.81 30.72
N GLY A 62 -30.73 -12.24 31.18
CA GLY A 62 -31.84 -12.99 31.76
C GLY A 62 -31.74 -13.04 33.28
N LYS A 63 -31.77 -14.21 33.90
CA LYS A 63 -31.65 -14.37 35.36
C LYS A 63 -30.22 -14.75 35.77
N CYS A 64 -29.77 -14.26 36.92
CA CYS A 64 -28.39 -14.43 37.38
C CYS A 64 -28.29 -15.46 38.52
N LYS A 65 -27.52 -16.54 38.32
CA LYS A 65 -27.24 -17.58 39.34
C LYS A 65 -26.58 -17.01 40.60
N MET A 66 -25.89 -15.87 40.47
CA MET A 66 -25.25 -15.19 41.61
C MET A 66 -26.20 -14.32 42.43
N GLN A 67 -27.49 -14.26 42.07
CA GLN A 67 -28.50 -13.50 42.82
C GLN A 67 -29.74 -14.37 43.10
N PRO A 68 -29.63 -15.37 43.99
CA PRO A 68 -30.78 -16.16 44.41
C PRO A 68 -31.81 -15.28 45.15
N ALA A 69 -33.09 -15.53 44.89
CA ALA A 69 -34.23 -14.89 45.55
C ALA A 69 -35.32 -15.94 45.80
N GLY A 70 -35.27 -16.56 46.97
CA GLY A 70 -36.19 -17.66 47.33
C GLY A 70 -35.98 -18.87 46.43
N ASN A 71 -37.06 -19.32 45.76
CA ASN A 71 -37.05 -20.45 44.84
C ASN A 71 -36.65 -20.07 43.39
N ASP A 72 -36.26 -18.81 43.15
CA ASP A 72 -35.92 -18.28 41.83
C ASP A 72 -34.67 -17.38 41.90
N TYR A 73 -34.32 -16.73 40.79
CA TYR A 73 -33.16 -15.84 40.66
C TYR A 73 -33.56 -14.45 40.16
N LEU A 74 -32.89 -13.42 40.67
CA LEU A 74 -33.12 -12.04 40.24
C LEU A 74 -32.64 -11.80 38.79
N PRO A 75 -33.25 -10.84 38.08
CA PRO A 75 -32.82 -10.45 36.75
C PRO A 75 -31.39 -9.88 36.77
N CYS A 76 -30.59 -10.31 35.81
CA CYS A 76 -29.22 -9.85 35.59
C CYS A 76 -29.23 -8.37 35.17
N GLN A 77 -28.43 -7.56 35.86
CA GLN A 77 -28.09 -6.20 35.46
C GLN A 77 -26.66 -6.21 34.88
N ALA A 78 -26.55 -6.25 33.56
CA ALA A 78 -25.27 -6.32 32.89
C ALA A 78 -24.62 -4.93 32.81
N VAL A 79 -23.93 -4.56 33.89
CA VAL A 79 -23.10 -3.35 33.98
C VAL A 79 -21.64 -3.77 33.96
N ILE A 80 -20.91 -3.42 32.91
CA ILE A 80 -19.49 -3.78 32.79
C ILE A 80 -18.67 -2.76 33.58
N THR A 81 -17.86 -3.21 34.53
CA THR A 81 -16.98 -2.32 35.32
C THR A 81 -15.57 -2.27 34.79
N LYS A 82 -15.11 -3.35 34.15
CA LYS A 82 -13.76 -3.49 33.61
C LYS A 82 -13.70 -4.56 32.53
N TRP A 83 -12.80 -4.38 31.57
CA TRP A 83 -12.34 -5.40 30.65
C TRP A 83 -10.92 -5.85 30.98
N ASP A 84 -10.67 -7.15 30.90
CA ASP A 84 -9.35 -7.77 31.00
C ASP A 84 -8.97 -8.43 29.68
N GLY A 85 -7.68 -8.52 29.38
CA GLY A 85 -7.18 -9.13 28.13
C GLY A 85 -7.32 -8.23 26.90
N SER A 86 -7.27 -6.91 27.08
CA SER A 86 -7.20 -5.94 25.98
C SER A 86 -5.83 -5.96 25.29
N TYR A 87 -5.75 -5.44 24.07
CA TYR A 87 -4.52 -5.36 23.31
C TYR A 87 -3.64 -4.19 23.78
N ASP A 88 -2.58 -4.50 24.54
CA ASP A 88 -1.77 -3.49 25.23
C ASP A 88 -0.77 -2.72 24.35
N LYS A 89 -0.56 -3.16 23.10
CA LYS A 89 0.42 -2.55 22.18
C LYS A 89 -0.13 -1.36 21.40
N MET A 90 -1.38 -0.94 21.66
CA MET A 90 -2.04 0.14 20.94
C MET A 90 -3.04 0.89 21.83
N ASN A 91 -3.18 2.20 21.60
CA ASN A 91 -4.28 3.00 22.13
C ASN A 91 -5.15 3.56 21.00
N LEU A 92 -6.45 3.54 21.21
CA LEU A 92 -7.46 4.22 20.39
C LEU A 92 -7.49 5.72 20.69
N SER A 93 -8.25 6.48 19.90
CA SER A 93 -8.35 7.94 19.99
C SER A 93 -8.94 8.42 21.33
N ASN A 94 -9.71 7.57 22.00
CA ASN A 94 -10.22 7.78 23.34
C ASN A 94 -9.21 7.40 24.44
N LYS A 95 -7.95 7.08 24.10
CA LYS A 95 -6.91 6.52 25.00
C LYS A 95 -7.29 5.17 25.62
N GLY A 96 -8.23 4.45 25.04
CA GLY A 96 -8.60 3.08 25.44
C GLY A 96 -7.85 2.04 24.60
N LYS A 97 -7.74 0.81 25.10
CA LYS A 97 -7.08 -0.31 24.43
C LYS A 97 -8.11 -1.17 23.71
N PRO A 98 -7.86 -1.62 22.46
CA PRO A 98 -8.79 -2.49 21.74
C PRO A 98 -9.08 -3.80 22.46
N LEU A 99 -10.32 -4.28 22.38
CA LEU A 99 -10.69 -5.60 22.88
C LEU A 99 -10.40 -6.69 21.83
N LEU A 100 -9.99 -7.86 22.32
CA LEU A 100 -9.77 -9.07 21.55
C LEU A 100 -10.88 -10.09 21.84
N GLU A 101 -11.04 -11.09 20.98
CA GLU A 101 -12.07 -12.12 21.13
C GLU A 101 -11.99 -12.92 22.45
N ASP A 102 -10.82 -12.94 23.09
CA ASP A 102 -10.59 -13.55 24.40
C ASP A 102 -10.62 -12.55 25.57
N SER A 103 -10.90 -11.27 25.30
CA SER A 103 -11.13 -10.29 26.36
C SER A 103 -12.37 -10.66 27.20
N LYS A 104 -12.28 -10.41 28.50
CA LYS A 104 -13.33 -10.76 29.46
C LYS A 104 -13.82 -9.55 30.23
N GLY A 105 -15.14 -9.43 30.32
CA GLY A 105 -15.81 -8.35 31.04
C GLY A 105 -16.12 -8.75 32.48
N THR A 106 -16.06 -7.77 33.37
CA THR A 106 -16.38 -7.90 34.79
C THR A 106 -17.68 -7.16 35.08
N CYS A 107 -18.57 -7.75 35.89
CA CYS A 107 -19.72 -7.04 36.46
C CYS A 107 -19.69 -7.11 38.00
N PRO A 108 -20.37 -6.18 38.71
CA PRO A 108 -20.34 -6.13 40.18
C PRO A 108 -20.83 -7.41 40.86
N ILE A 109 -21.74 -8.13 40.21
CA ILE A 109 -22.44 -9.29 40.77
C ILE A 109 -21.70 -10.61 40.48
N GLY A 110 -21.25 -10.80 39.24
CA GLY A 110 -20.57 -12.01 38.80
C GLY A 110 -19.08 -12.03 39.12
N GLY A 111 -18.49 -10.89 39.48
CA GLY A 111 -17.06 -10.76 39.75
C GLY A 111 -16.19 -10.81 38.49
N PRO A 112 -14.86 -10.86 38.66
CA PRO A 112 -13.90 -10.73 37.56
C PRO A 112 -14.10 -11.72 36.42
N GLY A 113 -14.12 -11.22 35.18
CA GLY A 113 -14.17 -12.02 33.96
C GLY A 113 -15.40 -12.94 33.87
N CYS A 114 -16.58 -12.48 34.29
CA CYS A 114 -17.82 -13.24 34.20
C CYS A 114 -18.54 -13.14 32.83
N ILE A 115 -18.23 -12.09 32.06
CA ILE A 115 -18.78 -11.84 30.72
C ILE A 115 -17.72 -12.24 29.68
N GLU A 116 -18.11 -13.08 28.73
CA GLU A 116 -17.25 -13.59 27.67
C GLU A 116 -17.79 -13.17 26.30
N ILE A 117 -16.87 -12.93 25.37
CA ILE A 117 -17.18 -12.63 23.98
C ILE A 117 -17.25 -13.95 23.21
N THR A 118 -18.39 -14.21 22.57
CA THR A 118 -18.61 -15.45 21.80
C THR A 118 -18.50 -15.24 20.30
N LYS A 119 -18.80 -14.02 19.84
CA LYS A 119 -18.57 -13.59 18.46
C LYS A 119 -18.00 -12.20 18.50
N HIS A 120 -16.83 -12.00 17.88
CA HIS A 120 -16.15 -10.70 17.82
C HIS A 120 -16.92 -9.63 17.00
N GLY A 121 -18.05 -9.97 16.38
CA GLY A 121 -18.94 -9.03 15.69
C GLY A 121 -18.48 -8.68 14.27
N GLN A 122 -17.26 -9.06 13.89
CA GLN A 122 -16.85 -8.94 12.50
C GLN A 122 -17.58 -10.01 11.68
N VAL A 123 -18.47 -9.59 10.78
CA VAL A 123 -18.96 -10.43 9.69
C VAL A 123 -17.99 -10.25 8.53
N ALA A 124 -17.54 -11.36 7.94
CA ALA A 124 -16.72 -11.36 6.73
C ALA A 124 -17.52 -10.71 5.60
N GLU A 125 -17.40 -9.39 5.47
CA GLU A 125 -17.64 -8.74 4.20
C GLU A 125 -16.46 -9.09 3.31
N SER A 126 -16.75 -9.49 2.08
CA SER A 126 -15.73 -9.79 1.08
C SER A 126 -15.00 -8.49 0.73
N SER A 127 -14.08 -8.08 1.59
CA SER A 127 -13.20 -6.95 1.37
C SER A 127 -12.16 -7.35 0.32
N LYS A 128 -11.63 -6.37 -0.44
CA LYS A 128 -10.51 -6.64 -1.36
C LYS A 128 -9.32 -7.31 -0.65
N GLN A 129 -9.20 -7.16 0.67
CA GLN A 129 -8.18 -7.79 1.51
C GLN A 129 -8.43 -9.30 1.71
N ASN A 130 -9.68 -9.73 1.90
CA ASN A 130 -10.04 -11.15 2.06
C ASN A 130 -9.75 -11.95 0.78
N PHE A 131 -9.89 -11.33 -0.39
CA PHE A 131 -9.52 -11.94 -1.68
C PHE A 131 -8.00 -11.97 -1.93
N LYS A 132 -7.24 -11.01 -1.38
CA LYS A 132 -5.77 -10.99 -1.50
C LYS A 132 -5.09 -12.09 -0.69
N ASN A 133 -5.73 -12.57 0.38
CA ASN A 133 -5.23 -13.68 1.21
C ASN A 133 -5.77 -15.05 0.80
N ALA A 134 -6.73 -15.12 -0.14
CA ALA A 134 -7.29 -16.38 -0.61
C ALA A 134 -6.38 -17.02 -1.67
N ASN A 135 -6.11 -18.32 -1.55
CA ASN A 135 -5.37 -19.06 -2.59
C ASN A 135 -6.19 -19.03 -3.91
N PRO A 136 -5.65 -18.46 -5.00
CA PRO A 136 -6.38 -18.26 -6.25
C PRO A 136 -6.86 -19.57 -6.89
N MET A 137 -6.17 -20.70 -6.64
CA MET A 137 -6.64 -22.02 -7.12
C MET A 137 -7.89 -22.51 -6.39
N VAL A 138 -8.01 -22.25 -5.09
CA VAL A 138 -9.18 -22.66 -4.28
C VAL A 138 -10.40 -21.80 -4.65
N HIS A 139 -10.18 -20.52 -4.96
CA HIS A 139 -11.26 -19.61 -5.33
C HIS A 139 -11.87 -19.94 -6.71
N ASN A 140 -11.03 -20.20 -7.71
CA ASN A 140 -11.49 -20.61 -9.05
C ASN A 140 -12.26 -21.94 -9.04
N LEU A 141 -11.99 -22.82 -8.06
CA LEU A 141 -12.72 -24.07 -7.89
C LEU A 141 -14.13 -23.86 -7.31
N ILE A 142 -14.31 -22.85 -6.44
CA ILE A 142 -15.56 -22.60 -5.72
C ILE A 142 -16.48 -21.65 -6.51
N ASN A 143 -15.93 -20.72 -7.30
CA ASN A 143 -16.73 -19.78 -8.09
C ASN A 143 -16.19 -19.56 -9.51
N PRO A 144 -16.41 -20.52 -10.43
CA PRO A 144 -15.86 -20.50 -11.80
C PRO A 144 -16.34 -19.36 -12.69
N MET A 145 -17.39 -18.63 -12.29
CA MET A 145 -17.98 -17.53 -13.07
C MET A 145 -17.40 -16.15 -12.77
N VAL A 146 -16.54 -16.02 -11.74
CA VAL A 146 -15.92 -14.74 -11.36
C VAL A 146 -14.43 -14.82 -11.65
N ASP A 147 -13.97 -14.17 -12.73
CA ASP A 147 -12.53 -13.97 -12.95
C ASP A 147 -12.03 -12.87 -12.01
N VAL A 148 -11.32 -13.27 -10.96
CA VAL A 148 -10.73 -12.36 -9.96
C VAL A 148 -9.78 -11.32 -10.58
N ARG A 149 -9.27 -11.54 -11.80
CA ARG A 149 -8.45 -10.58 -12.53
C ARG A 149 -9.24 -9.32 -12.94
N ASP A 150 -10.54 -9.43 -13.17
CA ASP A 150 -11.39 -8.28 -13.52
C ASP A 150 -11.76 -7.41 -12.31
N MET A 151 -11.63 -7.92 -11.08
CA MET A 151 -11.84 -7.12 -9.86
C MET A 151 -10.67 -6.17 -9.54
N TYR A 152 -9.48 -6.39 -10.12
CA TYR A 152 -8.36 -5.45 -10.06
C TYR A 152 -8.59 -4.20 -10.93
N LYS A 153 -9.55 -4.22 -11.87
CA LYS A 153 -9.86 -3.11 -12.77
C LYS A 153 -10.88 -2.10 -12.22
N LYS A 154 -11.51 -2.35 -11.06
CA LYS A 154 -12.50 -1.43 -10.49
C LYS A 154 -11.95 -0.63 -9.30
N GLN A 155 -11.65 0.64 -9.63
CA GLN A 155 -11.50 1.86 -8.83
C GLN A 155 -11.62 1.72 -7.30
N SER A 156 -10.68 2.35 -6.62
CA SER A 156 -10.86 2.81 -5.24
C SER A 156 -10.62 4.32 -5.28
N THR A 157 -11.68 5.12 -5.46
CA THR A 157 -11.60 6.57 -5.22
C THR A 157 -11.60 6.77 -3.71
N HIS A 158 -10.42 6.89 -3.11
CA HIS A 158 -10.31 7.31 -1.71
C HIS A 158 -9.83 8.76 -1.69
N LYS A 159 -10.76 9.68 -1.38
CA LYS A 159 -10.39 11.01 -0.87
C LYS A 159 -9.72 10.78 0.48
N GLY A 160 -8.47 11.20 0.62
CA GLY A 160 -7.75 11.20 1.89
C GLY A 160 -8.52 11.93 2.98
N LEU A 161 -8.36 11.48 4.22
CA LEU A 161 -8.85 12.19 5.40
C LEU A 161 -7.97 13.42 5.61
N GLU A 162 -8.51 14.61 5.39
CA GLU A 162 -7.92 15.86 5.86
C GLU A 162 -8.10 15.95 7.39
N ASP A 163 -7.03 16.33 8.12
CA ASP A 163 -7.16 16.79 9.49
C ASP A 163 -7.42 18.30 9.52
N ASN A 164 -7.91 18.80 10.66
CA ASN A 164 -8.25 20.21 10.86
C ASN A 164 -7.02 21.15 10.95
N ASP A 165 -5.80 20.64 10.76
CA ASP A 165 -4.53 21.40 10.83
C ASP A 165 -3.72 21.36 9.51
N GLY A 166 -4.24 20.73 8.46
CA GLY A 166 -3.65 20.73 7.11
C GLY A 166 -2.32 19.98 6.97
N LYS A 167 -1.93 19.11 7.92
CA LYS A 167 -0.69 18.33 7.83
C LYS A 167 -0.94 16.91 7.32
N LYS A 168 -0.38 16.59 6.15
CA LYS A 168 -0.53 15.31 5.44
C LYS A 168 0.10 14.15 6.22
N LYS A 169 -0.74 13.23 6.69
CA LYS A 169 -0.39 11.94 7.31
C LYS A 169 0.03 10.89 6.28
N ALA A 170 1.07 11.19 5.51
CA ALA A 170 1.53 10.33 4.42
C ALA A 170 3.05 10.19 4.45
N ILE A 171 3.55 9.05 3.96
CA ILE A 171 4.95 8.96 3.56
C ILE A 171 5.09 9.73 2.25
N ILE A 172 6.02 10.67 2.20
CA ILE A 172 6.22 11.54 1.04
C ILE A 172 7.55 11.19 0.39
N ILE A 173 7.47 10.70 -0.84
CA ILE A 173 8.62 10.49 -1.73
C ILE A 173 8.78 11.75 -2.59
N THR A 174 9.86 12.49 -2.42
CA THR A 174 10.17 13.68 -3.22
C THR A 174 11.26 13.35 -4.23
N ILE A 175 10.91 13.33 -5.52
CA ILE A 175 11.86 13.24 -6.63
C ILE A 175 12.29 14.66 -7.00
N THR A 176 13.55 14.99 -6.75
CA THR A 176 14.05 16.35 -6.91
C THR A 176 14.57 16.64 -8.32
N THR A 177 14.95 17.89 -8.57
CA THR A 177 15.73 18.30 -9.76
C THR A 177 17.25 18.27 -9.53
N GLN A 178 17.72 17.96 -8.31
CA GLN A 178 19.13 17.88 -7.99
C GLN A 178 19.76 16.63 -8.61
N THR A 179 20.68 16.83 -9.55
CA THR A 179 21.49 15.75 -10.12
C THR A 179 22.56 15.30 -9.13
N VAL A 180 22.79 13.99 -9.03
CA VAL A 180 23.71 13.39 -8.04
C VAL A 180 24.66 12.34 -8.62
N GLY A 181 24.56 12.08 -9.93
CA GLY A 181 25.42 11.13 -10.62
C GLY A 181 24.83 10.75 -11.97
N GLU A 182 25.31 9.64 -12.54
CA GLU A 182 24.87 9.11 -13.81
C GLU A 182 24.59 7.61 -13.72
N ALA A 183 23.73 7.10 -14.61
CA ALA A 183 23.47 5.68 -14.75
C ALA A 183 23.24 5.32 -16.22
N MET A 184 23.57 4.08 -16.58
CA MET A 184 23.33 3.56 -17.92
C MET A 184 21.91 3.01 -18.01
N ILE A 185 21.14 3.48 -19.00
CA ILE A 185 19.82 2.92 -19.34
C ILE A 185 19.84 2.36 -20.76
N LYS A 186 18.91 1.44 -21.05
CA LYS A 186 18.72 0.93 -22.42
C LYS A 186 18.17 2.02 -23.32
N LEU A 187 18.77 2.18 -24.49
CA LEU A 187 18.20 2.95 -25.58
C LEU A 187 17.10 2.12 -26.28
N VAL A 188 15.85 2.53 -26.14
CA VAL A 188 14.68 1.77 -26.61
C VAL A 188 14.60 1.79 -28.14
N GLY A 189 14.23 0.65 -28.76
CA GLY A 189 14.11 0.50 -30.21
C GLY A 189 15.42 0.18 -30.93
N ALA A 190 16.51 -0.08 -30.20
CA ALA A 190 17.78 -0.52 -30.78
C ALA A 190 17.70 -1.95 -31.35
N ASP A 191 17.10 -2.88 -30.60
CA ASP A 191 17.02 -4.30 -30.99
C ASP A 191 16.24 -4.52 -32.30
N ASP A 192 15.13 -3.79 -32.46
CA ASP A 192 14.24 -3.86 -33.63
C ASP A 192 14.90 -3.39 -34.94
N ARG A 193 16.03 -2.68 -34.85
CA ARG A 193 16.75 -2.09 -35.99
C ARG A 193 17.98 -2.89 -36.39
N GLY A 194 18.07 -4.15 -35.99
CA GLY A 194 19.17 -5.03 -36.38
C GLY A 194 20.49 -4.71 -35.67
N LEU A 195 20.48 -3.91 -34.60
CA LEU A 195 21.63 -3.72 -33.69
C LEU A 195 21.79 -4.94 -32.74
N LYS A 196 21.47 -6.13 -33.26
CA LYS A 196 21.36 -7.39 -32.51
C LYS A 196 22.70 -7.72 -31.84
N GLY A 197 22.63 -8.06 -30.55
CA GLY A 197 23.78 -8.47 -29.74
C GLY A 197 24.24 -7.42 -28.74
N ASN A 198 23.88 -6.14 -28.93
CA ASN A 198 24.29 -5.07 -28.04
C ASN A 198 23.08 -4.37 -27.43
N TYR A 199 22.93 -4.48 -26.11
CA TYR A 199 22.17 -3.50 -25.35
C TYR A 199 22.86 -2.15 -25.59
N VAL A 200 22.39 -1.39 -26.58
CA VAL A 200 22.85 -0.02 -26.76
C VAL A 200 22.35 0.75 -25.56
N MET A 201 23.29 1.22 -24.75
CA MET A 201 22.99 1.97 -23.55
C MET A 201 23.39 3.42 -23.74
N ILE A 202 22.74 4.29 -22.99
CA ILE A 202 23.04 5.71 -22.93
C ILE A 202 23.21 6.11 -21.46
N SER A 203 24.22 6.94 -21.17
CA SER A 203 24.36 7.55 -19.85
C SER A 203 23.30 8.63 -19.67
N VAL A 204 22.61 8.61 -18.54
CA VAL A 204 21.62 9.60 -18.16
C VAL A 204 21.88 10.10 -16.74
N PRO A 205 21.55 11.36 -16.43
CA PRO A 205 21.65 11.87 -15.07
C PRO A 205 20.71 11.13 -14.12
N THR A 206 21.17 10.98 -12.90
CA THR A 206 20.39 10.49 -11.76
C THR A 206 20.04 11.64 -10.83
N TYR A 207 18.88 11.56 -10.21
CA TYR A 207 18.30 12.64 -9.43
C TYR A 207 18.07 12.18 -8.00
N LYS A 208 18.33 13.07 -7.05
CA LYS A 208 18.14 12.80 -5.62
C LYS A 208 16.67 12.56 -5.32
N VAL A 209 16.40 11.51 -4.56
CA VAL A 209 15.10 11.21 -3.95
C VAL A 209 15.23 11.35 -2.45
N VAL A 210 14.29 12.08 -1.84
CA VAL A 210 14.18 12.22 -0.39
C VAL A 210 12.83 11.66 0.04
N ILE A 211 12.85 10.74 1.00
CA ILE A 211 11.68 10.08 1.53
C ILE A 211 11.58 10.45 3.00
N VAL A 212 10.43 10.96 3.40
CA VAL A 212 10.13 11.36 4.79
C VAL A 212 8.76 10.84 5.19
N ASP A 213 8.56 10.67 6.49
CA ASP A 213 7.27 10.36 7.07
C ASP A 213 6.69 11.63 7.70
N GLY A 214 5.45 11.98 7.33
CA GLY A 214 4.74 13.12 7.92
C GLY A 214 4.41 12.95 9.40
N GLU A 215 4.34 11.71 9.91
CA GLU A 215 4.05 11.40 11.31
C GLU A 215 5.31 11.12 12.13
N ASN A 216 6.34 10.50 11.52
CA ASN A 216 7.60 10.18 12.16
C ASN A 216 8.74 11.10 11.67
N SER A 217 9.00 12.17 12.40
CA SER A 217 10.07 13.14 12.08
C SER A 217 11.49 12.53 12.06
N ASN A 218 11.69 11.37 12.67
CA ASN A 218 12.99 10.67 12.66
C ASN A 218 13.15 9.75 11.44
N PHE A 219 12.06 9.46 10.71
CA PHE A 219 12.15 8.65 9.51
C PHE A 219 12.57 9.49 8.32
N ARG A 220 13.77 9.19 7.82
CA ARG A 220 14.31 9.80 6.61
C ARG A 220 15.13 8.78 5.83
N MET A 221 14.86 8.68 4.54
CA MET A 221 15.64 7.88 3.61
C MET A 221 16.02 8.71 2.39
N GLU A 222 17.21 8.45 1.86
CA GLU A 222 17.63 8.97 0.57
C GLU A 222 17.85 7.81 -0.41
N SER A 223 17.63 8.09 -1.68
CA SER A 223 17.99 7.23 -2.81
C SER A 223 18.14 8.10 -4.06
N THR A 224 18.29 7.46 -5.23
CA THR A 224 18.43 8.16 -6.51
C THR A 224 17.60 7.47 -7.59
N VAL A 225 17.12 8.25 -8.56
CA VAL A 225 16.36 7.74 -9.71
C VAL A 225 16.85 8.29 -11.03
N THR A 226 16.75 7.49 -12.09
CA THR A 226 16.78 7.98 -13.48
C THR A 226 15.41 8.55 -13.85
N ARG A 227 15.40 9.67 -14.58
CA ARG A 227 14.15 10.31 -15.07
C ARG A 227 13.99 10.27 -16.59
N ASP A 228 15.09 10.08 -17.32
CA ASP A 228 15.09 10.14 -18.78
C ASP A 228 14.73 8.80 -19.43
N SER A 229 14.10 8.88 -20.60
CA SER A 229 13.61 7.72 -21.35
C SER A 229 13.85 7.92 -22.84
N TRP A 230 15.00 7.47 -23.32
CA TRP A 230 15.42 7.66 -24.70
C TRP A 230 15.00 6.51 -25.60
N SER A 231 14.45 6.84 -26.77
CA SER A 231 14.10 5.90 -27.83
C SER A 231 14.65 6.35 -29.19
N ILE A 232 14.99 5.39 -30.05
CA ILE A 232 15.47 5.68 -31.41
C ILE A 232 14.30 5.99 -32.33
N ASP A 233 14.28 7.20 -32.88
CA ASP A 233 13.32 7.62 -33.92
C ASP A 233 13.84 7.26 -35.32
N LYS A 234 15.10 7.60 -35.59
CA LYS A 234 15.76 7.37 -36.88
C LYS A 234 17.20 6.93 -36.65
N PHE A 235 17.70 6.03 -37.49
CA PHE A 235 19.07 5.56 -37.45
C PHE A 235 19.63 5.51 -38.87
N SER A 236 20.73 6.21 -39.11
CA SER A 236 21.45 6.23 -40.39
C SER A 236 22.92 6.58 -40.14
N ASN A 237 23.84 5.97 -40.90
CA ASN A 237 25.28 6.27 -40.84
C ASN A 237 25.86 6.27 -39.41
N ASN A 238 25.47 5.32 -38.57
CA ASN A 238 25.89 5.21 -37.16
C ASN A 238 25.48 6.41 -36.27
N ILE A 239 24.52 7.20 -36.73
CA ILE A 239 23.93 8.31 -35.97
C ILE A 239 22.46 7.96 -35.72
N ALA A 240 22.08 7.93 -34.45
CA ALA A 240 20.69 7.80 -34.04
C ALA A 240 20.15 9.17 -33.66
N THR A 241 19.04 9.58 -34.30
CA THR A 241 18.18 10.63 -33.76
C THR A 241 17.28 9.98 -32.72
N ILE A 242 17.37 10.46 -31.49
CA ILE A 242 16.66 9.89 -30.34
C ILE A 242 15.71 10.93 -29.74
N SER A 243 14.56 10.47 -29.26
CA SER A 243 13.57 11.28 -28.55
C SER A 243 13.48 10.87 -27.08
N ASN A 244 13.32 11.86 -26.19
CA ASN A 244 13.13 11.66 -24.76
C ASN A 244 11.65 11.68 -24.42
N SER A 245 11.16 10.51 -24.04
CA SER A 245 9.81 10.28 -23.52
C SER A 245 9.77 10.38 -22.00
N ALA A 246 10.65 11.18 -21.37
CA ALA A 246 10.57 11.42 -19.93
C ALA A 246 9.21 11.99 -19.51
N PHE A 247 8.67 11.49 -18.41
CA PHE A 247 7.52 12.09 -17.75
C PHE A 247 7.96 13.32 -16.96
N GLU A 248 7.23 14.41 -17.15
CA GLU A 248 7.29 15.60 -16.30
C GLU A 248 5.88 16.02 -15.93
N PRO A 249 5.64 16.49 -14.69
CA PRO A 249 4.37 17.08 -14.32
C PRO A 249 3.97 18.19 -15.29
N ALA A 250 2.67 18.30 -15.57
CA ALA A 250 2.15 19.34 -16.47
C ALA A 250 2.57 20.75 -16.00
N ASN A 251 2.51 21.00 -14.69
CA ASN A 251 2.95 22.23 -14.05
C ASN A 251 3.36 21.95 -12.59
N GLU A 252 3.91 22.96 -11.91
CA GLU A 252 4.40 22.84 -10.53
C GLU A 252 3.27 22.62 -9.50
N ASN A 253 2.02 23.01 -9.83
CA ASN A 253 0.87 22.85 -8.94
C ASN A 253 0.17 21.48 -9.10
N GLU A 254 0.47 20.74 -10.16
CA GLU A 254 -0.08 19.39 -10.45
C GLU A 254 1.01 18.31 -10.34
N ASN A 255 1.90 18.44 -9.35
CA ASN A 255 3.09 17.61 -9.22
C ASN A 255 3.05 16.59 -8.06
N GLU A 256 1.88 16.43 -7.46
CA GLU A 256 1.61 15.44 -6.42
C GLU A 256 0.79 14.28 -6.97
N TYR A 257 1.18 13.08 -6.58
CA TYR A 257 0.61 11.82 -7.04
C TYR A 257 0.38 10.90 -5.84
N ASP A 258 -0.74 10.19 -5.86
CA ASP A 258 -0.96 9.05 -4.99
C ASP A 258 -0.25 7.83 -5.60
N THR A 259 -0.12 6.75 -4.83
CA THR A 259 0.53 5.54 -5.33
C THR A 259 -0.23 4.26 -5.04
N ILE A 260 -0.09 3.31 -5.96
CA ILE A 260 -0.50 1.92 -5.79
C ILE A 260 0.77 1.08 -5.63
N TYR A 261 0.85 0.36 -4.51
CA TYR A 261 1.92 -0.61 -4.30
C TYR A 261 1.68 -1.86 -5.16
N ASN A 262 2.65 -2.15 -6.02
CA ASN A 262 2.72 -3.37 -6.82
C ASN A 262 3.73 -4.30 -6.15
N ALA A 263 3.22 -5.38 -5.57
CA ALA A 263 4.06 -6.43 -4.99
C ALA A 263 4.91 -7.11 -6.09
N PRO A 264 6.05 -7.71 -5.73
CA PRO A 264 6.82 -8.54 -6.66
C PRO A 264 5.92 -9.64 -7.25
N TYR A 265 6.00 -9.85 -8.55
CA TYR A 265 5.38 -11.01 -9.21
C TYR A 265 6.31 -12.23 -8.98
N PRO A 266 5.87 -13.51 -9.04
CA PRO A 266 6.29 -14.57 -8.12
C PRO A 266 7.66 -15.22 -8.43
N HIS A 267 8.71 -14.41 -8.58
CA HIS A 267 10.07 -14.88 -8.77
C HIS A 267 10.98 -14.30 -7.67
N GLU A 268 12.01 -15.06 -7.28
CA GLU A 268 12.75 -14.87 -6.03
C GLU A 268 13.53 -13.54 -5.98
N ASN A 269 13.91 -12.96 -7.13
CA ASN A 269 14.65 -11.70 -7.17
C ASN A 269 13.85 -10.48 -7.63
N ASP A 270 12.57 -10.64 -8.00
CA ASP A 270 11.74 -9.52 -8.45
C ASP A 270 11.65 -8.39 -7.42
N THR A 271 11.65 -7.16 -7.92
CA THR A 271 11.49 -5.96 -7.11
C THR A 271 10.06 -5.46 -7.17
N ALA A 272 9.52 -5.03 -6.04
CA ALA A 272 8.25 -4.31 -5.98
C ALA A 272 8.33 -2.96 -6.73
N ALA A 273 7.17 -2.33 -6.93
CA ALA A 273 7.06 -1.01 -7.56
C ALA A 273 5.96 -0.17 -6.92
N TYR A 274 6.04 1.14 -7.09
CA TYR A 274 4.92 2.06 -6.82
C TYR A 274 4.42 2.65 -8.12
N ALA A 275 3.19 2.33 -8.52
CA ALA A 275 2.54 2.96 -9.65
C ALA A 275 1.91 4.28 -9.22
N LEU A 276 2.08 5.31 -10.04
CA LEU A 276 1.56 6.65 -9.77
C LEU A 276 0.10 6.76 -10.24
N GLU A 277 -0.73 7.38 -9.42
CA GLU A 277 -2.08 7.80 -9.76
C GLU A 277 -2.30 9.27 -9.40
N GLN A 278 -3.22 9.92 -10.11
CA GLN A 278 -3.70 11.25 -9.76
C GLN A 278 -5.20 11.28 -9.99
N ASN A 279 -5.96 11.73 -8.98
CA ASN A 279 -7.42 11.74 -9.02
C ASN A 279 -8.05 10.37 -9.34
N GLY A 280 -7.44 9.28 -8.85
CA GLY A 280 -7.90 7.90 -9.07
C GLY A 280 -7.70 7.38 -10.51
N SER A 281 -6.81 8.01 -11.27
CA SER A 281 -6.45 7.62 -12.64
C SER A 281 -4.94 7.34 -12.73
N SER A 282 -4.58 6.23 -13.37
CA SER A 282 -3.21 5.91 -13.78
C SER A 282 -2.77 6.61 -15.06
N VAL A 283 -3.67 7.35 -15.70
CA VAL A 283 -3.38 8.31 -16.78
C VAL A 283 -3.14 9.67 -16.16
N LEU A 284 -1.89 10.11 -16.20
CA LEU A 284 -1.40 11.33 -15.57
C LEU A 284 -1.27 12.44 -16.61
N LYS A 285 -1.63 13.66 -16.23
CA LYS A 285 -1.27 14.85 -17.02
C LYS A 285 0.24 15.02 -16.99
N SER A 286 0.80 15.37 -18.13
CA SER A 286 2.23 15.60 -18.31
C SER A 286 2.48 16.87 -19.12
N GLU A 287 3.69 17.39 -18.99
CA GLU A 287 4.21 18.34 -19.97
C GLU A 287 4.22 17.70 -21.37
N LEU A 288 4.09 18.54 -22.40
CA LEU A 288 4.18 18.12 -23.79
C LEU A 288 5.41 17.22 -24.03
N ARG A 289 5.18 16.01 -24.53
CA ARG A 289 6.20 15.00 -24.79
C ARG A 289 5.82 14.15 -26.00
N LYS A 290 6.78 13.37 -26.50
CA LYS A 290 6.47 12.24 -27.38
C LYS A 290 6.24 10.97 -26.56
N ASN A 291 5.27 10.16 -26.96
CA ASN A 291 5.10 8.81 -26.41
C ASN A 291 5.94 7.79 -27.20
N GLU A 292 5.85 6.50 -26.83
CA GLU A 292 6.62 5.42 -27.48
C GLU A 292 6.26 5.22 -28.97
N ARG A 293 5.10 5.72 -29.41
CA ARG A 293 4.67 5.69 -30.82
C ARG A 293 5.15 6.92 -31.61
N GLY A 294 5.83 7.86 -30.95
CA GLY A 294 6.27 9.12 -31.53
C GLY A 294 5.19 10.20 -31.60
N GLU A 295 4.00 9.94 -31.05
CA GLU A 295 2.89 10.88 -31.03
C GLU A 295 3.15 11.97 -29.97
N ILE A 296 2.81 13.21 -30.31
CA ILE A 296 2.88 14.34 -29.37
C ILE A 296 1.67 14.24 -28.42
N VAL A 297 1.93 14.11 -27.13
CA VAL A 297 0.92 13.91 -26.09
C VAL A 297 1.18 14.79 -24.88
N THR A 298 0.13 15.05 -24.10
CA THR A 298 0.17 15.74 -22.79
C THR A 298 -0.25 14.82 -21.65
N ILE A 299 -0.27 13.50 -21.89
CA ILE A 299 -0.58 12.49 -20.89
C ILE A 299 0.45 11.36 -20.89
N ALA A 300 0.59 10.69 -19.76
CA ALA A 300 1.35 9.46 -19.65
C ALA A 300 0.62 8.47 -18.76
N SER A 301 0.64 7.19 -19.13
CA SER A 301 -0.05 6.14 -18.40
C SER A 301 0.94 5.18 -17.76
N SER A 302 0.55 4.59 -16.64
CA SER A 302 1.32 3.53 -15.97
C SER A 302 2.74 3.96 -15.59
N ILE A 303 2.92 5.22 -15.19
CA ILE A 303 4.20 5.71 -14.66
C ILE A 303 4.44 5.10 -13.29
N MET A 304 5.63 4.56 -13.07
CA MET A 304 5.99 3.86 -11.84
C MET A 304 7.32 4.35 -11.29
N ILE A 305 7.54 4.11 -10.00
CA ILE A 305 8.85 4.06 -9.36
C ILE A 305 9.20 2.59 -9.18
N HIS A 306 10.25 2.12 -9.86
CA HIS A 306 10.66 0.72 -9.83
C HIS A 306 12.17 0.60 -10.07
N VAL A 307 12.71 -0.63 -10.12
CA VAL A 307 14.13 -0.85 -10.41
C VAL A 307 14.55 -0.22 -11.75
N GLY A 308 15.66 0.52 -11.74
CA GLY A 308 16.22 1.20 -12.91
C GLY A 308 17.67 0.82 -13.19
N GLY A 309 18.21 1.43 -14.25
CA GLY A 309 19.60 1.20 -14.67
C GLY A 309 19.85 -0.26 -15.03
N ILE A 310 21.00 -0.78 -14.61
CA ILE A 310 21.36 -2.19 -14.70
C ILE A 310 20.72 -2.98 -13.55
N TYR A 311 20.01 -4.06 -13.87
CA TYR A 311 19.25 -4.89 -12.93
C TYR A 311 19.27 -6.37 -13.34
N HIS A 312 18.92 -7.25 -12.41
CA HIS A 312 18.71 -8.67 -12.70
C HIS A 312 17.33 -8.92 -13.29
N ASN A 313 17.28 -9.40 -14.52
CA ASN A 313 16.06 -9.89 -15.13
C ASN A 313 16.07 -11.42 -15.04
N GLU A 314 15.19 -12.01 -14.23
CA GLU A 314 15.17 -13.45 -13.98
C GLU A 314 14.69 -14.28 -15.19
N LYS A 315 13.90 -13.67 -16.07
CA LYS A 315 13.33 -14.33 -17.25
C LYS A 315 13.16 -13.34 -18.39
N ASP A 316 14.05 -13.42 -19.36
CA ASP A 316 13.85 -12.67 -20.60
C ASP A 316 13.10 -13.49 -21.65
N ALA A 317 11.79 -13.29 -21.69
CA ALA A 317 10.92 -13.90 -22.70
C ALA A 317 11.25 -13.46 -24.15
N THR A 318 12.01 -12.39 -24.36
CA THR A 318 12.36 -11.89 -25.70
C THR A 318 13.53 -12.64 -26.35
N LEU A 319 14.23 -13.50 -25.59
CA LEU A 319 15.38 -14.27 -26.09
C LEU A 319 15.21 -15.77 -25.83
N ASP A 320 15.59 -16.23 -24.64
CA ASP A 320 15.65 -17.66 -24.29
C ASP A 320 15.07 -17.96 -22.90
N ASN A 321 14.35 -16.99 -22.32
CA ASN A 321 13.71 -17.10 -21.01
C ASN A 321 14.69 -17.40 -19.86
N LYS A 322 15.98 -17.06 -20.02
CA LYS A 322 17.01 -17.24 -18.99
C LYS A 322 17.26 -15.93 -18.22
N ALA A 323 17.69 -16.09 -16.97
CA ALA A 323 18.10 -14.99 -16.12
C ALA A 323 19.35 -14.30 -16.68
N ARG A 324 19.35 -12.96 -16.77
CA ARG A 324 20.52 -12.16 -17.14
C ARG A 324 20.48 -10.78 -16.50
N THR A 325 21.65 -10.21 -16.28
CA THR A 325 21.81 -8.80 -15.89
C THR A 325 21.74 -7.91 -17.12
N ARG A 326 20.89 -6.87 -17.10
CA ARG A 326 20.57 -6.05 -18.28
C ARG A 326 20.29 -4.61 -17.90
N ALA A 327 20.38 -3.70 -18.88
CA ALA A 327 19.90 -2.33 -18.73
C ALA A 327 18.38 -2.24 -18.96
N GLY A 328 17.67 -1.57 -18.07
CA GLY A 328 16.25 -1.27 -18.21
C GLY A 328 16.00 -0.08 -19.12
N GLY A 329 14.91 -0.13 -19.89
CA GLY A 329 14.37 1.06 -20.55
C GLY A 329 13.39 1.76 -19.61
N SER A 330 13.57 3.05 -19.35
CA SER A 330 12.72 3.81 -18.41
C SER A 330 11.27 3.93 -18.88
N LYS A 331 11.02 4.14 -20.17
CA LYS A 331 9.66 4.33 -20.74
C LYS A 331 8.85 5.44 -20.06
N GLY A 332 9.53 6.40 -19.44
CA GLY A 332 8.96 7.50 -18.67
C GLY A 332 8.81 7.22 -17.17
N CYS A 333 9.14 6.01 -16.71
CA CYS A 333 9.16 5.65 -15.29
C CYS A 333 10.43 6.14 -14.58
N PHE A 334 10.34 6.23 -13.25
CA PHE A 334 11.44 6.60 -12.38
C PHE A 334 12.18 5.34 -11.91
N GLY A 335 13.39 5.16 -12.43
CA GLY A 335 14.18 3.97 -12.17
C GLY A 335 15.10 4.16 -10.97
N ILE A 336 14.86 3.47 -9.85
CA ILE A 336 15.75 3.47 -8.68
C ILE A 336 17.09 2.86 -9.07
N VAL A 337 18.17 3.59 -8.80
CA VAL A 337 19.53 3.18 -9.14
C VAL A 337 20.46 3.34 -7.94
N ASN A 338 21.35 2.36 -7.78
CA ASN A 338 22.41 2.38 -6.77
C ASN A 338 23.62 3.20 -7.25
N ILE A 339 24.42 3.69 -6.30
CA ILE A 339 25.71 4.31 -6.60
C ILE A 339 26.63 3.27 -7.24
N GLY A 340 27.28 3.64 -8.35
CA GLY A 340 28.17 2.73 -9.08
C GLY A 340 27.42 1.61 -9.81
N ASN A 341 26.17 1.86 -10.23
CA ASN A 341 25.34 0.91 -10.97
C ASN A 341 26.09 0.34 -12.19
N SER A 342 26.17 -0.99 -12.27
CA SER A 342 26.87 -1.70 -13.36
C SER A 342 26.41 -3.15 -13.46
N PHE A 343 26.86 -3.88 -14.48
CA PHE A 343 26.58 -5.33 -14.61
C PHE A 343 27.10 -6.17 -13.44
N LYS A 344 28.08 -5.68 -12.68
CA LYS A 344 28.60 -6.33 -11.48
C LYS A 344 27.94 -5.81 -10.19
N ASN A 345 27.22 -4.70 -10.27
CA ASN A 345 26.59 -4.02 -9.14
C ASN A 345 25.19 -3.48 -9.54
N PRO A 346 24.21 -4.38 -9.77
CA PRO A 346 22.88 -4.01 -10.23
C PRO A 346 21.99 -3.44 -9.11
N SER A 347 20.91 -2.76 -9.51
CA SER A 347 20.06 -1.94 -8.62
C SER A 347 19.07 -2.72 -7.75
N ASP A 348 18.98 -4.05 -7.87
CA ASP A 348 17.92 -4.85 -7.22
C ASP A 348 17.96 -4.71 -5.69
N THR A 349 19.14 -4.82 -5.08
CA THR A 349 19.31 -4.71 -3.62
C THR A 349 18.92 -3.32 -3.13
N GLU A 350 19.32 -2.27 -3.83
CA GLU A 350 18.96 -0.89 -3.48
C GLU A 350 17.46 -0.66 -3.62
N THR A 351 16.85 -1.19 -4.69
CA THR A 351 15.41 -1.08 -4.91
C THR A 351 14.64 -1.80 -3.80
N LYS A 352 15.06 -3.01 -3.41
CA LYS A 352 14.47 -3.75 -2.28
C LYS A 352 14.62 -3.00 -0.96
N ARG A 353 15.78 -2.37 -0.71
CA ARG A 353 16.02 -1.53 0.47
C ARG A 353 15.06 -0.34 0.51
N VAL A 354 14.91 0.37 -0.61
CA VAL A 354 14.10 1.59 -0.70
C VAL A 354 12.62 1.28 -0.61
N ILE A 355 12.10 0.44 -1.51
CA ILE A 355 10.67 0.12 -1.57
C ILE A 355 10.26 -0.69 -0.34
N GLY A 356 11.07 -1.65 0.09
CA GLY A 356 10.83 -2.41 1.31
C GLY A 356 10.87 -1.53 2.56
N GLY A 357 11.76 -0.53 2.62
CA GLY A 357 11.84 0.41 3.73
C GLY A 357 10.63 1.36 3.79
N ILE A 358 10.21 1.93 2.66
CA ILE A 358 8.96 2.70 2.56
C ILE A 358 7.79 1.83 2.99
N ARG A 359 7.74 0.59 2.48
CA ARG A 359 6.66 -0.33 2.76
C ARG A 359 6.59 -0.67 4.25
N LYS A 360 7.71 -1.03 4.87
CA LYS A 360 7.77 -1.30 6.30
C LYS A 360 7.32 -0.10 7.13
N GLN A 361 7.75 1.11 6.79
CA GLN A 361 7.32 2.31 7.50
C GLN A 361 5.81 2.57 7.32
N SER A 362 5.27 2.31 6.12
CA SER A 362 3.82 2.38 5.82
C SER A 362 3.04 1.29 6.58
N ASP A 363 3.65 0.13 6.78
CA ASP A 363 3.07 -1.04 7.46
C ASP A 363 3.14 -0.92 9.01
N ASP A 364 4.14 -0.24 9.58
CA ASP A 364 4.23 0.01 11.03
C ASP A 364 3.08 0.93 11.52
N ASN A 365 2.41 1.62 10.60
CA ASN A 365 1.18 2.41 10.84
C ASN A 365 -0.13 1.61 10.59
N ALA A 366 -0.05 0.29 10.30
CA ALA A 366 -1.12 -0.50 9.67
C ALA A 366 -2.29 -0.94 10.55
N PHE A 367 -2.54 -0.34 11.72
CA PHE A 367 -3.77 -0.69 12.47
C PHE A 367 -5.06 -0.23 11.73
N PHE A 368 -4.93 0.65 10.73
CA PHE A 368 -6.05 1.17 9.91
C PHE A 368 -5.93 0.86 8.40
N GLY A 369 -4.97 0.03 8.00
CA GLY A 369 -4.55 -0.11 6.60
C GLY A 369 -3.25 0.64 6.32
N TYR A 370 -2.68 0.43 5.14
CA TYR A 370 -1.40 1.00 4.73
C TYR A 370 -1.46 2.54 4.74
N SER A 371 -0.47 3.22 5.35
CA SER A 371 -0.36 4.68 5.20
C SER A 371 -0.25 5.04 3.72
N ASP A 372 -0.97 6.08 3.31
CA ASP A 372 -0.87 6.63 1.95
C ASP A 372 0.59 7.00 1.65
N VAL A 373 1.11 6.46 0.55
CA VAL A 373 2.41 6.85 0.01
C VAL A 373 2.14 7.84 -1.10
N LYS A 374 2.58 9.08 -0.90
CA LYS A 374 2.47 10.18 -1.85
C LYS A 374 3.81 10.44 -2.50
N VAL A 375 3.77 10.86 -3.76
CA VAL A 375 4.95 11.21 -4.53
C VAL A 375 4.82 12.66 -4.97
N ILE A 376 5.85 13.45 -4.69
CA ILE A 376 6.02 14.81 -5.21
C ILE A 376 7.15 14.78 -6.22
N ILE A 377 6.89 15.24 -7.45
CA ILE A 377 7.89 15.28 -8.51
C ILE A 377 8.22 16.74 -8.79
N GLN A 378 9.44 17.17 -8.49
CA GLN A 378 9.85 18.52 -8.86
C GLN A 378 10.02 18.60 -10.38
N LYS A 379 9.26 19.51 -11.00
CA LYS A 379 9.29 19.74 -12.44
C LYS A 379 10.65 20.30 -12.85
N ARG A 380 11.28 19.70 -13.87
CA ARG A 380 12.51 20.25 -14.45
C ARG A 380 12.20 21.49 -15.28
N LYS A 381 13.03 22.53 -15.15
CA LYS A 381 12.92 23.74 -15.99
C LYS A 381 13.17 23.46 -17.47
N TYR A 382 14.07 22.51 -17.75
CA TYR A 382 14.43 22.09 -19.09
C TYR A 382 14.56 20.58 -19.14
N VAL A 383 13.96 19.98 -20.17
CA VAL A 383 14.13 18.57 -20.52
C VAL A 383 14.56 18.49 -21.96
N GLU A 384 15.74 17.92 -22.21
CA GLU A 384 16.21 17.66 -23.56
C GLU A 384 15.27 16.64 -24.22
N ARG A 385 14.49 17.07 -25.22
CA ARG A 385 13.46 16.23 -25.87
C ARG A 385 13.98 15.45 -27.07
N THR A 386 15.04 15.92 -27.72
CA THR A 386 15.61 15.31 -28.91
C THR A 386 17.11 15.55 -28.92
N LYS A 387 17.88 14.54 -29.33
CA LYS A 387 19.29 14.74 -29.70
C LYS A 387 19.76 13.70 -30.71
N GLN A 388 20.97 13.90 -31.21
CA GLN A 388 21.69 12.91 -32.00
C GLN A 388 22.78 12.28 -31.16
N VAL A 389 22.92 10.96 -31.27
CA VAL A 389 23.99 10.21 -30.62
C VAL A 389 24.66 9.30 -31.62
N SER A 390 25.99 9.17 -31.53
CA SER A 390 26.70 8.15 -32.28
C SER A 390 26.41 6.80 -31.65
N VAL A 391 25.91 5.86 -32.44
CA VAL A 391 25.70 4.47 -32.06
C VAL A 391 26.59 3.64 -32.97
N PRO A 392 27.76 3.18 -32.48
CA PRO A 392 28.67 2.39 -33.28
C PRO A 392 27.96 1.11 -33.75
N LYS A 393 28.06 0.80 -35.05
CA LYS A 393 27.85 -0.57 -35.53
C LYS A 393 28.98 -1.42 -34.93
N GLN A 394 28.62 -2.47 -34.20
CA GLN A 394 29.58 -3.53 -33.91
C GLN A 394 29.56 -4.55 -35.05
#